data_AF-A0A969I282-F1
#
_entry.id   AF-A0A969I282-F1
#
_cell.length_a   1.000
_cell.length_b   1.000
_cell.length_c   1.000
_cell.angle_alpha   90.00
_cell.angle_beta   90.00
_cell.angle_gamma   90.00
#
_symmetry.space_group_name_H-M   'P 1'
#
loop_
_entity.id
_entity.type
_entity.pdbx_description
1 polymer ?
#
loop_
_entity_poly.entity_id
_entity_poly.type
_entity_poly.pdbx_seq_one_letter_code
_entity_poly.pdbx_strand_id
1 'polypeptide(L)'
;YDCLCGSPRSSLLRPRPSSSSPSVLASSRLWLGSQLWQQRGGRVAALIAVDGWGVPDLGATPLYRLSHDHFTHWSSALLGAGAAGFWAEPAVEHLQLWRSPQTISGWCEWRPGWRSRSTAADFLRQLLDQYRGNEEWSILS
;
A
#
# COMPACT_ATOMS: atom_id res chain seq x y z
N TYR A 1 17.46 8.67 -68.56
CA TYR A 1 17.84 7.27 -68.80
C TYR A 1 19.21 7.03 -68.17
N ASP A 2 19.28 5.92 -67.46
CA ASP A 2 20.10 5.55 -66.29
C ASP A 2 21.63 5.59 -66.40
N CYS A 3 22.32 5.60 -65.24
CA CYS A 3 23.25 4.51 -64.94
C CYS A 3 23.61 4.36 -63.45
N LEU A 4 23.91 3.10 -63.11
CA LEU A 4 24.00 2.42 -61.82
C LEU A 4 25.28 2.72 -61.02
N CYS A 5 25.18 2.68 -59.69
CA CYS A 5 26.19 2.20 -58.71
C CYS A 5 25.60 2.41 -57.31
N GLY A 6 25.70 1.54 -56.30
CA GLY A 6 26.57 0.41 -55.99
C GLY A 6 26.60 0.39 -54.45
N SER A 7 26.13 -0.70 -53.84
CA SER A 7 26.12 -0.85 -52.38
C SER A 7 27.53 -1.18 -51.87
N PRO A 8 27.94 -0.68 -50.69
CA PRO A 8 28.65 -1.57 -49.79
C PRO A 8 28.15 -1.53 -48.34
N ARG A 9 28.30 -2.70 -47.72
CA ARG A 9 27.97 -3.11 -46.35
C ARG A 9 28.32 -2.08 -45.27
N SER A 10 27.40 -1.84 -44.34
CA SER A 10 27.70 -1.30 -43.03
C SER A 10 27.20 -2.25 -41.93
N SER A 11 28.18 -2.84 -41.27
CA SER A 11 28.28 -3.14 -39.84
C SER A 11 26.99 -3.38 -39.04
N LEU A 12 26.89 -4.62 -38.56
CA LEU A 12 26.11 -5.13 -37.43
C LEU A 12 25.75 -4.07 -36.37
N LEU A 13 24.57 -3.48 -36.49
CA LEU A 13 23.89 -2.82 -35.37
C LEU A 13 23.14 -3.91 -34.59
N ARG A 14 23.77 -4.43 -33.53
CA ARG A 14 23.03 -5.12 -32.49
C ARG A 14 22.08 -4.11 -31.84
N PRO A 15 20.76 -4.37 -31.76
CA PRO A 15 19.90 -3.56 -30.91
C PRO A 15 20.40 -3.71 -29.46
N ARG A 16 20.77 -2.58 -28.85
CA ARG A 16 20.88 -2.51 -27.38
C ARG A 16 19.47 -2.73 -26.83
N PRO A 17 19.24 -3.67 -25.90
CA PRO A 17 18.01 -3.66 -25.14
C PRO A 17 18.02 -2.40 -24.26
N SER A 18 17.29 -1.37 -24.69
CA SER A 18 17.07 -0.16 -23.90
C SER A 18 15.80 -0.32 -23.07
N SER A 19 15.88 0.21 -21.86
CA SER A 19 14.85 0.33 -20.83
C SER A 19 14.33 -0.99 -20.25
N SER A 20 15.10 -1.49 -19.29
CA SER A 20 14.53 -2.05 -18.06
C SER A 20 13.36 -1.19 -17.58
N SER A 21 12.15 -1.73 -17.74
CA SER A 21 10.93 -1.21 -17.12
C SER A 21 11.17 -1.06 -15.61
N PRO A 22 10.97 0.12 -15.01
CA PRO A 22 10.84 0.23 -13.57
C PRO A 22 9.38 -0.11 -13.23
N SER A 23 9.00 -1.37 -13.42
CA SER A 23 7.81 -1.91 -12.78
C SER A 23 8.23 -2.30 -11.37
N VAL A 24 7.45 -1.88 -10.36
CA VAL A 24 7.73 -1.94 -8.90
C VAL A 24 8.47 -0.70 -8.36
N LEU A 25 7.80 0.47 -8.37
CA LEU A 25 8.22 1.65 -7.59
C LEU A 25 7.07 2.32 -6.81
N ALA A 26 6.00 1.58 -6.49
CA ALA A 26 4.84 2.15 -5.79
C ALA A 26 4.84 1.95 -4.26
N SER A 27 5.70 1.11 -3.68
CA SER A 27 5.53 0.71 -2.28
C SER A 27 6.73 0.86 -1.36
N SER A 28 7.92 1.17 -1.89
CA SER A 28 9.15 1.30 -1.09
C SER A 28 9.29 2.64 -0.35
N ARG A 29 8.51 3.67 -0.72
CA ARG A 29 8.69 5.03 -0.19
C ARG A 29 8.15 5.20 1.24
N LEU A 30 7.06 4.53 1.60
CA LEU A 30 6.49 4.58 2.95
C LEU A 30 7.46 3.99 3.98
N TRP A 31 8.10 2.88 3.63
CA TRP A 31 9.08 2.23 4.48
C TRP A 31 10.37 3.04 4.63
N LEU A 32 10.91 3.57 3.53
CA LEU A 32 12.09 4.44 3.61
C LEU A 32 11.81 5.69 4.46
N GLY A 33 10.60 6.25 4.35
CA GLY A 33 10.15 7.38 5.18
C GLY A 33 10.09 7.03 6.67
N SER A 34 9.49 5.88 7.03
CA SER A 34 9.42 5.46 8.44
C SER A 34 10.80 5.18 9.02
N GLN A 35 11.66 4.47 8.29
CA GLN A 35 13.03 4.18 8.72
C GLN A 35 13.86 5.45 8.91
N LEU A 36 13.75 6.42 8.00
CA LEU A 36 14.44 7.70 8.12
C LEU A 36 13.94 8.51 9.33
N TRP A 37 12.63 8.50 9.60
CA TRP A 37 12.06 9.13 10.80
C TRP A 37 12.57 8.48 12.09
N GLN A 38 12.61 7.15 12.13
CA GLN A 38 13.13 6.40 13.28
C GLN A 38 14.62 6.67 13.52
N GLN A 39 15.42 6.74 12.46
CA GLN A 39 16.84 7.10 12.55
C GLN A 39 17.06 8.53 13.06
N ARG A 40 16.09 9.43 12.87
CA ARG A 40 16.12 10.80 13.41
C ARG A 40 15.56 10.91 14.82
N GLY A 41 15.33 9.79 15.50
CA GLY A 41 14.81 9.74 16.88
C GLY A 41 13.29 9.81 16.99
N GLY A 42 12.57 9.86 15.87
CA GLY A 42 11.12 9.75 15.84
C GLY A 42 10.66 8.33 16.17
N ARG A 43 9.46 8.17 16.72
CA ARG A 43 8.82 6.85 16.88
C ARG A 43 7.60 6.76 15.98
N VAL A 44 7.44 5.65 15.27
CA VAL A 44 6.24 5.34 14.47
C VAL A 44 5.52 4.19 15.15
N ALA A 45 4.33 4.45 15.68
CA ALA A 45 3.54 3.44 16.39
C ALA A 45 2.84 2.45 15.44
N ALA A 46 2.40 2.94 14.27
CA ALA A 46 1.69 2.17 13.27
C ALA A 46 1.77 2.82 11.88
N LEU A 47 1.55 2.02 10.83
CA LEU A 47 1.32 2.46 9.47
C LEU A 47 -0.11 2.10 9.05
N ILE A 48 -0.79 3.04 8.40
CA ILE A 48 -2.13 2.84 7.85
C ILE A 48 -2.06 3.07 6.34
N ALA A 49 -2.25 2.01 5.56
CA ALA A 49 -2.29 2.05 4.11
C ALA A 49 -3.75 2.13 3.65
N VAL A 50 -4.18 3.31 3.21
CA VAL A 50 -5.49 3.53 2.61
C VAL A 50 -5.37 3.39 1.10
N ASP A 51 -6.13 2.46 0.53
CA ASP A 51 -6.10 2.13 -0.90
C ASP A 51 -4.69 1.74 -1.41
N GLY A 52 -3.87 1.18 -0.51
CA GLY A 52 -2.47 0.89 -0.76
C GLY A 52 -2.25 -0.47 -1.41
N TRP A 53 -2.71 -0.65 -2.66
CA TRP A 53 -2.36 -1.87 -3.41
C TRP A 53 -0.83 -1.96 -3.57
N GLY A 54 -0.26 -3.08 -3.17
CA GLY A 54 1.17 -3.34 -3.33
C GLY A 54 2.07 -2.88 -2.18
N VAL A 55 1.54 -2.35 -1.06
CA VAL A 55 2.34 -1.99 0.13
C VAL A 55 2.77 -3.27 0.87
N PRO A 56 4.06 -3.67 0.85
CA PRO A 56 4.51 -4.87 1.53
C PRO A 56 4.51 -4.65 3.05
N ASP A 57 4.10 -5.68 3.78
CA ASP A 57 4.36 -5.73 5.20
C ASP A 57 5.81 -6.17 5.42
N LEU A 58 6.64 -5.26 5.93
CA LEU A 58 8.07 -5.49 6.18
C LEU A 58 8.37 -5.74 7.67
N GLY A 59 7.34 -5.93 8.51
CA GLY A 59 7.45 -6.45 9.88
C GLY A 59 8.03 -5.52 10.96
N ALA A 60 8.53 -4.34 10.59
CA ALA A 60 9.13 -3.40 11.55
C ALA A 60 8.09 -2.54 12.32
N THR A 61 6.89 -2.38 11.78
CA THR A 61 5.83 -1.53 12.34
C THR A 61 4.47 -2.14 12.00
N PRO A 62 3.49 -2.19 12.93
CA PRO A 62 2.15 -2.67 12.62
C PRO A 62 1.57 -1.98 11.39
N LEU A 63 1.14 -2.75 10.41
CA LEU A 63 0.54 -2.26 9.17
C LEU A 63 -0.95 -2.60 9.12
N TYR A 64 -1.78 -1.57 9.01
CA TYR A 64 -3.22 -1.67 8.83
C TYR A 64 -3.61 -1.30 7.42
N ARG A 65 -4.48 -2.08 6.77
CA ARG A 65 -4.88 -1.84 5.37
C ARG A 65 -6.37 -1.54 5.25
N LEU A 66 -6.68 -0.50 4.49
CA LEU A 66 -8.04 -0.19 4.05
C LEU A 66 -8.11 -0.36 2.54
N SER A 67 -9.01 -1.19 2.06
CA SER A 67 -9.20 -1.49 0.63
C SER A 67 -10.58 -1.06 0.16
N HIS A 68 -10.69 -0.56 -1.07
CA HIS A 68 -11.96 -0.14 -1.66
C HIS A 68 -12.81 -1.33 -2.15
N ASP A 69 -12.27 -2.55 -2.13
CA ASP A 69 -12.99 -3.80 -2.39
C ASP A 69 -12.29 -5.01 -1.76
N HIS A 70 -12.96 -6.16 -1.80
CA HIS A 70 -12.44 -7.44 -1.30
C HIS A 70 -11.27 -7.98 -2.14
N PHE A 71 -11.27 -7.76 -3.46
CA PHE A 71 -10.25 -8.32 -4.35
C PHE A 71 -8.87 -7.69 -4.08
N THR A 72 -8.83 -6.37 -3.94
CA THR A 72 -7.65 -5.59 -3.58
C THR A 72 -7.16 -5.98 -2.18
N HIS A 73 -8.08 -6.21 -1.24
CA HIS A 73 -7.73 -6.67 0.11
C HIS A 73 -7.03 -8.04 0.09
N TRP A 74 -7.66 -9.02 -0.55
CA TRP A 74 -7.13 -10.39 -0.64
C TRP A 74 -5.80 -10.44 -1.42
N SER A 75 -5.73 -9.76 -2.57
CA SER A 75 -4.50 -9.76 -3.38
C SER A 75 -3.34 -9.03 -2.69
N SER A 76 -3.62 -8.00 -1.88
CA SER A 76 -2.61 -7.33 -1.07
C SER A 76 -2.10 -8.19 0.08
N ALA A 77 -2.91 -9.12 0.61
CA ALA A 77 -2.50 -10.03 1.66
C ALA A 77 -1.38 -10.99 1.23
N LEU A 78 -1.21 -11.23 -0.08
CA LEU A 78 -0.07 -11.98 -0.62
C LEU A 78 1.28 -11.30 -0.36
N LEU A 79 1.27 -9.98 -0.13
CA LEU A 79 2.44 -9.18 0.26
C LEU A 79 2.52 -8.99 1.79
N GLY A 80 1.88 -9.91 2.52
CA GLY A 80 1.70 -9.91 3.98
C GLY A 80 0.30 -9.44 4.35
N ALA A 81 -0.38 -10.15 5.25
CA ALA A 81 -1.77 -9.84 5.64
C ALA A 81 -1.90 -8.53 6.45
N GLY A 82 -0.82 -8.07 7.09
CA GLY A 82 -0.87 -6.95 8.04
C GLY A 82 -1.43 -7.38 9.40
N ALA A 83 -1.59 -6.41 10.31
CA ALA A 83 -2.08 -6.65 11.67
C ALA A 83 -3.61 -6.76 11.73
N ALA A 84 -4.30 -5.88 11.00
CA ALA A 84 -5.75 -5.90 10.80
C ALA A 84 -6.09 -5.09 9.54
N GLY A 85 -7.31 -5.23 9.03
CA GLY A 85 -7.72 -4.47 7.87
C GLY A 85 -9.21 -4.29 7.69
N PHE A 86 -9.55 -3.46 6.73
CA PHE A 86 -10.90 -3.19 6.29
C PHE A 86 -10.98 -3.32 4.77
N TRP A 87 -12.09 -3.82 4.27
CA TRP A 87 -12.44 -3.72 2.85
C TRP A 87 -13.89 -3.32 2.69
N ALA A 88 -14.15 -2.46 1.70
CA ALA A 88 -15.51 -2.06 1.37
C ALA A 88 -16.29 -3.21 0.76
N GLU A 89 -17.55 -3.35 1.18
CA GLU A 89 -18.51 -4.24 0.56
C GLU A 89 -19.92 -3.64 0.73
N PRO A 90 -20.55 -3.16 -0.35
CA PRO A 90 -20.13 -3.28 -1.76
C PRO A 90 -18.85 -2.50 -2.11
N ALA A 91 -18.20 -2.88 -3.21
CA ALA A 91 -17.01 -2.19 -3.72
C ALA A 91 -17.32 -0.72 -4.04
N VAL A 92 -16.33 0.16 -3.81
CA VAL A 92 -16.46 1.61 -4.05
C VAL A 92 -15.32 2.10 -4.93
N GLU A 93 -15.49 3.27 -5.53
CA GLU A 93 -14.41 3.93 -6.28
C GLU A 93 -13.22 4.24 -5.36
N HIS A 94 -12.01 4.11 -5.89
CA HIS A 94 -10.74 4.32 -5.18
C HIS A 94 -10.73 5.65 -4.39
N LEU A 95 -11.13 6.75 -5.05
CA LEU A 95 -11.19 8.09 -4.43
C LEU A 95 -12.32 8.25 -3.41
N GLN A 96 -13.37 7.44 -3.48
CA GLN A 96 -14.49 7.52 -2.54
C GLN A 96 -14.02 7.15 -1.13
N LEU A 97 -13.12 6.16 -1.02
CA LEU A 97 -12.50 5.75 0.25
C LEU A 97 -11.78 6.91 0.95
N TRP A 98 -11.09 7.74 0.17
CA TRP A 98 -10.39 8.92 0.67
C TRP A 98 -11.34 10.08 1.00
N ARG A 99 -12.36 10.31 0.17
CA ARG A 99 -13.24 11.48 0.29
C ARG A 99 -14.28 11.34 1.40
N SER A 100 -14.87 10.15 1.54
CA SER A 100 -16.04 9.95 2.41
C SER A 100 -16.01 8.58 3.12
N PRO A 101 -14.97 8.27 3.92
CA PRO A 101 -14.83 6.99 4.62
C PRO A 101 -16.01 6.65 5.54
N GLN A 102 -16.70 7.66 6.07
CA GLN A 102 -17.89 7.51 6.92
C GLN A 102 -19.11 6.98 6.18
N THR A 103 -19.14 7.07 4.85
CA THR A 103 -20.26 6.59 4.02
C THR A 103 -20.03 5.18 3.49
N ILE A 104 -18.84 4.62 3.73
CA ILE A 104 -18.41 3.36 3.13
C ILE A 104 -18.55 2.27 4.17
N SER A 105 -19.50 1.38 3.92
CA SER A 105 -19.69 0.17 4.72
C SER A 105 -18.84 -0.97 4.17
N GLY A 106 -18.40 -1.84 5.06
CA GLY A 106 -17.57 -2.97 4.69
C GLY A 106 -17.37 -3.92 5.85
N TRP A 107 -16.32 -4.73 5.74
CA TRP A 107 -15.89 -5.64 6.78
C TRP A 107 -14.58 -5.15 7.36
N CYS A 108 -14.49 -5.15 8.69
CA CYS A 108 -13.22 -5.08 9.38
C CYS A 108 -12.84 -6.47 9.89
N GLU A 109 -11.56 -6.81 9.75
CA GLU A 109 -10.94 -8.05 10.23
C GLU A 109 -9.76 -7.68 11.14
N TRP A 110 -9.97 -7.84 12.45
CA TRP A 110 -8.95 -7.58 13.46
C TRP A 110 -8.05 -8.77 13.72
N ARG A 111 -8.56 -9.97 13.43
CA ARG A 111 -7.83 -11.25 13.47
C ARG A 111 -8.34 -12.12 12.34
N PRO A 112 -7.50 -12.98 11.75
CA PRO A 112 -7.94 -13.88 10.68
C PRO A 112 -9.21 -14.65 11.09
N GLY A 113 -10.27 -14.52 10.28
CA GLY A 113 -11.55 -15.19 10.52
C GLY A 113 -12.48 -14.49 11.52
N TRP A 114 -12.07 -13.39 12.16
CA TRP A 114 -12.91 -12.57 13.03
C TRP A 114 -13.28 -11.26 12.35
N ARG A 115 -14.46 -11.28 11.72
CA ARG A 115 -14.97 -10.19 10.89
C ARG A 115 -16.21 -9.58 11.51
N SER A 116 -16.32 -8.26 11.45
CA SER A 116 -17.52 -7.52 11.80
C SER A 116 -17.83 -6.46 10.75
N ARG A 117 -19.12 -6.12 10.62
CA ARG A 117 -19.55 -5.02 9.74
C ARG A 117 -19.23 -3.70 10.43
N SER A 118 -18.67 -2.78 9.65
CA SER A 118 -18.29 -1.45 10.13
C SER A 118 -18.22 -0.47 8.95
N THR A 119 -18.03 0.81 9.25
CA THR A 119 -17.61 1.79 8.23
C THR A 119 -16.09 1.93 8.21
N ALA A 120 -15.53 2.42 7.10
CA ALA A 120 -14.10 2.72 7.02
C ALA A 120 -13.69 3.75 8.08
N ALA A 121 -14.54 4.76 8.34
CA ALA A 121 -14.27 5.76 9.37
C ALA A 121 -14.32 5.19 10.79
N ASP A 122 -15.26 4.29 11.10
CA ASP A 122 -15.34 3.67 12.43
C ASP A 122 -14.12 2.78 12.69
N PHE A 123 -13.66 2.03 11.67
CA PHE A 123 -12.41 1.27 11.76
C PHE A 123 -11.20 2.18 12.03
N LEU A 124 -11.08 3.30 11.32
CA LEU A 124 -10.01 4.28 11.56
C LEU A 124 -10.09 4.89 12.97
N ARG A 125 -11.28 5.22 13.46
CA ARG A 125 -11.45 5.74 14.83
C ARG A 125 -11.00 4.73 15.87
N GLN A 126 -11.42 3.47 15.74
CA GLN A 126 -11.00 2.39 16.65
C GLN A 126 -9.47 2.23 16.66
N LEU A 127 -8.82 2.31 15.49
CA LEU A 127 -7.36 2.28 15.40
C LEU A 127 -6.72 3.47 16.13
N LEU A 128 -7.19 4.69 15.89
CA LEU A 128 -6.63 5.89 16.52
C LEU A 128 -6.81 5.86 18.04
N ASP A 129 -7.98 5.43 18.52
CA ASP A 129 -8.27 5.31 19.95
C ASP A 129 -7.38 4.26 20.63
N GLN A 130 -7.11 3.12 19.96
CA GLN A 130 -6.19 2.10 20.45
C GLN A 130 -4.79 2.66 20.68
N TYR A 131 -4.27 3.45 19.72
CA TYR A 131 -2.92 4.01 19.85
C TYR A 131 -2.87 5.19 20.81
N ARG A 132 -3.91 6.01 20.89
CA ARG A 132 -4.02 7.09 21.86
C ARG A 132 -4.02 6.56 23.30
N GLY A 133 -4.79 5.50 23.58
CA GLY A 133 -4.83 4.88 24.91
C GLY A 133 -3.50 4.26 25.32
N ASN A 134 -2.71 3.74 24.38
CA ASN A 134 -1.40 3.16 24.67
C ASN A 134 -0.33 4.21 25.03
N GLU A 135 -0.45 5.45 24.55
CA GLU A 135 0.47 6.54 24.89
C GLU A 135 0.28 7.03 26.33
N GLU A 136 -0.95 7.08 26.83
CA GLU A 136 -1.24 7.47 28.23
C GLU A 136 -0.62 6.49 29.24
N TRP A 137 -0.60 5.19 28.94
CA TRP A 137 0.05 4.19 29.79
C TRP A 137 1.58 4.23 29.73
N SER A 138 2.16 4.69 28.61
CA SER A 138 3.61 4.76 28.42
C SER A 138 4.27 5.95 29.12
N ILE A 139 3.50 6.97 29.53
CA ILE A 139 3.98 8.15 30.26
C ILE A 139 3.95 7.91 31.78
N LEU A 140 3.18 6.92 32.25
CA LEU A 140 2.97 6.61 33.66
C LEU A 140 3.81 5.42 34.18
N SER A 141 4.63 4.80 33.32
CA SER A 141 5.54 3.68 33.64
C SER A 141 7.00 4.08 33.51
#